data_AF-A0A349NHD1-F1
#
_entry.id   AF-A0A349NHD1-F1
#
_cell.length_a   1.000
_cell.length_b   1.000
_cell.length_c   1.000
_cell.angle_alpha   90.00
_cell.angle_beta   90.00
_cell.angle_gamma   90.00
#
_symmetry.space_group_name_H-M   'P 1'
#
loop_
_entity.id
_entity.type
_entity.pdbx_description
1 polymer ?
#
loop_
_entity_poly.entity_id
_entity_poly.type
_entity_poly.pdbx_seq_one_letter_code
_entity_poly.pdbx_strand_id
1 'polypeptide(L)'
;SLVNIQLLSEIGLILFMFVIGLEVDFKVLKNKINETLVISHAGILAPFFLGIIASLFVYKKYANANTEFIPFALFIGISMSITAFPVLARIIQEKGLTHTPLGALAIASAANDDVTAWCLLAVVIAIAKAGTLVSSLYAIACSIMYIFIMFFIVRPLLKKIGARYVNKKTISKNFISFIFLILITSAAFTQLIGIHA
;
A
#
# COMPACT_ATOMS: atom_id res chain seq x y z
N SER A 1 -22.87 13.06 7.45
CA SER A 1 -22.93 11.60 7.65
C SER A 1 -21.52 11.04 7.66
N LEU A 2 -21.22 10.01 8.47
CA LEU A 2 -19.90 9.35 8.49
C LEU A 2 -19.47 8.89 7.09
N VAL A 3 -20.42 8.45 6.27
CA VAL A 3 -20.21 8.03 4.88
C VAL A 3 -19.56 9.13 4.03
N ASN A 4 -20.02 10.38 4.14
CA ASN A 4 -19.46 11.48 3.33
C ASN A 4 -18.02 11.82 3.74
N ILE A 5 -17.71 11.71 5.04
CA ILE A 5 -16.36 11.95 5.56
C ILE A 5 -15.43 10.82 5.14
N GLN A 6 -15.89 9.57 5.19
CA GLN A 6 -15.13 8.42 4.73
C GLN A 6 -14.79 8.53 3.23
N LEU A 7 -15.79 8.84 2.40
CA LEU A 7 -15.58 8.99 0.96
C LEU A 7 -14.60 10.13 0.64
N LEU A 8 -14.71 11.25 1.37
CA LEU A 8 -13.75 12.36 1.24
C LEU A 8 -12.34 11.95 1.67
N SER A 9 -12.22 11.16 2.74
CA SER A 9 -10.94 10.64 3.24
C SER A 9 -10.30 9.69 2.23
N GLU A 10 -11.07 8.79 1.60
CA GLU A 10 -10.58 7.86 0.58
C GLU A 10 -10.06 8.61 -0.65
N ILE A 11 -10.80 9.60 -1.15
CA ILE A 11 -10.33 10.47 -2.25
C ILE A 11 -9.05 11.20 -1.86
N GLY A 12 -9.01 11.78 -0.66
CA GLY A 12 -7.82 12.46 -0.14
C GLY A 12 -6.60 11.53 -0.08
N LEU A 13 -6.79 10.29 0.36
CA LEU A 13 -5.74 9.28 0.46
C LEU A 13 -5.24 8.84 -0.92
N ILE A 14 -6.13 8.63 -1.89
CA ILE A 14 -5.77 8.31 -3.28
C ILE A 14 -4.91 9.43 -3.88
N LEU A 15 -5.34 10.68 -3.72
CA LEU A 15 -4.61 11.85 -4.21
C LEU A 15 -3.26 12.01 -3.51
N PHE A 16 -3.23 11.80 -2.20
CA PHE A 16 -2.01 11.87 -1.41
C PHE A 16 -1.00 10.80 -1.84
N MET A 17 -1.46 9.56 -2.01
CA MET A 17 -0.62 8.47 -2.51
C MET A 17 -0.10 8.71 -3.91
N PHE A 18 -0.92 9.31 -4.77
CA PHE A 18 -0.48 9.70 -6.11
C PHE A 18 0.64 10.73 -6.07
N VAL A 19 0.52 11.78 -5.25
CA VAL A 19 1.58 12.80 -5.09
C VAL A 19 2.87 12.17 -4.57
N ILE A 20 2.80 11.35 -3.52
CA ILE A 20 3.97 10.63 -3.00
C ILE A 20 4.60 9.76 -4.10
N GLY A 21 3.80 9.03 -4.87
CA GLY A 21 4.30 8.20 -5.97
C GLY A 21 5.01 8.98 -7.09
N LEU A 22 4.67 10.26 -7.30
CA LEU A 22 5.35 11.15 -8.25
C LEU A 22 6.70 11.66 -7.72
N GLU A 23 6.85 11.75 -6.40
CA GLU A 23 8.04 12.31 -5.76
C GLU A 23 9.09 11.26 -5.39
N VAL A 24 8.69 9.98 -5.31
CA VAL A 24 9.60 8.87 -4.95
C VAL A 24 10.54 8.53 -6.12
N ASP A 25 11.85 8.60 -5.87
CA ASP A 25 12.87 8.09 -6.79
C ASP A 25 13.11 6.58 -6.57
N PHE A 26 12.47 5.77 -7.40
CA PHE A 26 12.61 4.31 -7.39
C PHE A 26 14.03 3.81 -7.66
N LYS A 27 14.94 4.62 -8.24
CA LYS A 27 16.34 4.20 -8.43
C LYS A 27 17.10 4.19 -7.12
N VAL A 28 16.90 5.22 -6.29
CA VAL A 28 17.50 5.30 -4.95
C VAL A 28 17.00 4.15 -4.09
N LEU A 29 15.69 3.87 -4.17
CA LEU A 29 15.04 2.75 -3.49
C LEU A 29 15.68 1.40 -3.84
N LYS A 30 15.84 1.12 -5.14
CA LYS A 30 16.39 -0.16 -5.62
C LYS A 30 17.83 -0.41 -5.13
N ASN A 31 18.64 0.64 -5.01
CA ASN A 31 20.03 0.51 -4.58
C ASN A 31 20.19 0.16 -3.10
N LYS A 32 19.13 0.36 -2.29
CA LYS A 32 19.15 0.14 -0.83
C LYS A 32 18.32 -1.06 -0.37
N ILE A 33 17.67 -1.76 -1.29
CA ILE A 33 16.69 -2.81 -0.95
C ILE A 33 17.27 -3.93 -0.08
N ASN A 34 18.50 -4.38 -0.34
CA ASN A 34 19.11 -5.47 0.45
C ASN A 34 19.45 -5.02 1.87
N GLU A 35 19.90 -3.78 2.05
CA GLU A 35 20.22 -3.21 3.37
C GLU A 35 18.94 -3.02 4.20
N THR A 36 17.80 -2.74 3.56
CA THR A 36 16.54 -2.44 4.24
C THR A 36 15.70 -3.67 4.59
N LEU A 37 16.00 -4.85 4.03
CA LEU A 37 15.25 -6.08 4.33
C LEU A 37 15.27 -6.41 5.82
N VAL A 38 16.43 -6.31 6.47
CA VAL A 38 16.57 -6.65 7.90
C VAL A 38 15.78 -5.68 8.77
N ILE A 39 15.88 -4.38 8.49
CA ILE A 39 15.17 -3.33 9.24
C ILE A 39 13.66 -3.52 9.11
N SER A 40 13.20 -3.73 7.87
CA SER A 40 11.80 -3.95 7.54
C SER A 40 11.24 -5.21 8.21
N HIS A 41 11.90 -6.36 8.06
CA HIS A 41 11.41 -7.60 8.66
C HIS A 41 11.46 -7.57 10.19
N ALA A 42 12.46 -6.93 10.80
CA ALA A 42 12.46 -6.71 12.24
C ALA A 42 11.30 -5.81 12.67
N GLY A 43 11.05 -4.74 11.90
CA GLY A 43 9.95 -3.80 12.09
C GLY A 43 8.56 -4.40 11.93
N ILE A 44 8.42 -5.52 11.21
CA ILE A 44 7.17 -6.28 11.09
C ILE A 44 7.10 -7.39 12.14
N LEU A 45 8.10 -8.27 12.20
CA LEU A 45 8.03 -9.49 13.01
C LEU A 45 7.93 -9.18 14.51
N ALA A 46 8.68 -8.20 14.99
CA ALA A 46 8.66 -7.85 16.41
C ALA A 46 7.26 -7.37 16.88
N PRO A 47 6.63 -6.34 16.27
CA PRO A 47 5.28 -5.94 16.65
C PRO A 47 4.23 -7.01 16.31
N PHE A 48 4.46 -7.85 15.29
CA PHE A 48 3.55 -8.95 14.97
C PHE A 48 3.41 -9.94 16.11
N PHE A 49 4.55 -10.44 16.62
CA PHE A 49 4.55 -11.38 17.74
C PHE A 49 4.06 -10.72 19.03
N LEU A 50 4.43 -9.46 19.28
CA LEU A 50 3.89 -8.71 20.42
C LEU A 50 2.38 -8.52 20.33
N GLY A 51 1.84 -8.28 19.14
CA GLY A 51 0.40 -8.20 18.89
C GLY A 51 -0.31 -9.54 19.13
N ILE A 52 0.29 -10.66 18.71
CA ILE A 52 -0.24 -12.00 19.04
C ILE A 52 -0.24 -12.23 20.55
N ILE A 53 0.84 -11.87 21.25
CA ILE A 53 0.89 -11.99 22.72
C ILE A 53 -0.19 -11.11 23.37
N ALA A 54 -0.33 -9.87 22.91
CA ALA A 54 -1.37 -8.96 23.38
C ALA A 54 -2.78 -9.53 23.16
N SER A 55 -3.00 -10.24 22.04
CA SER A 55 -4.28 -10.88 21.71
C SER A 55 -4.75 -11.88 22.79
N LEU A 56 -3.85 -12.56 23.50
CA LEU A 56 -4.18 -13.47 24.59
C LEU A 56 -4.91 -12.77 25.74
N PHE A 57 -4.60 -11.50 25.97
CA PHE A 57 -5.19 -10.70 27.05
C PHE A 57 -6.49 -10.00 26.61
N VAL A 58 -6.58 -9.61 25.33
CA VAL A 58 -7.72 -8.82 24.83
C VAL A 58 -8.83 -9.67 24.20
N TYR A 59 -8.54 -10.89 23.75
CA TYR A 59 -9.48 -11.73 23.01
C TYR A 59 -10.82 -11.91 23.71
N LYS A 60 -10.82 -12.34 24.98
CA LYS A 60 -12.05 -12.61 25.74
C LYS A 60 -12.96 -11.39 25.90
N LYS A 61 -12.40 -10.18 25.81
CA LYS A 61 -13.14 -8.93 26.03
C LYS A 61 -13.61 -8.27 24.74
N TYR A 62 -12.83 -8.39 23.66
CA TYR A 62 -13.06 -7.63 22.42
C TYR A 62 -13.39 -8.49 21.20
N ALA A 63 -13.17 -9.80 21.25
CA ALA A 63 -13.56 -10.68 20.15
C ALA A 63 -15.09 -10.81 20.09
N ASN A 64 -15.63 -10.81 18.87
CA ASN A 64 -17.03 -11.12 18.64
C ASN A 64 -17.28 -12.61 18.90
N ALA A 65 -18.49 -12.98 19.31
CA ALA A 65 -18.85 -14.34 19.73
C ALA A 65 -18.54 -15.42 18.67
N ASN A 66 -18.54 -15.05 17.39
CA ASN A 66 -18.31 -15.95 16.26
C ASN A 66 -16.87 -15.87 15.69
N THR A 67 -15.96 -15.12 16.31
CA THR A 67 -14.58 -14.99 15.81
C THR A 67 -13.67 -15.97 16.54
N GLU A 68 -13.06 -16.89 15.80
CA GLU A 68 -12.06 -17.79 16.37
C GLU A 68 -10.79 -17.06 16.81
N PHE A 69 -10.09 -17.63 17.79
CA PHE A 69 -8.88 -17.03 18.36
C PHE A 69 -7.76 -16.83 17.33
N ILE A 70 -7.53 -17.80 16.45
CA ILE A 70 -6.42 -17.75 15.50
C ILE A 70 -6.56 -16.59 14.49
N PRO A 71 -7.69 -16.45 13.75
CA PRO A 71 -7.93 -15.27 12.90
C PRO A 71 -7.83 -13.95 13.65
N PHE A 72 -8.37 -13.89 14.88
CA PHE A 72 -8.28 -12.68 15.71
C PHE A 72 -6.83 -12.33 16.06
N ALA A 73 -6.05 -13.29 16.57
CA ALA A 73 -4.67 -13.09 16.97
C ALA A 73 -3.79 -12.67 15.79
N LEU A 74 -3.96 -13.33 14.64
CA LEU A 74 -3.25 -12.99 13.41
C LEU A 74 -3.61 -11.58 12.90
N PHE A 75 -4.89 -11.20 12.99
CA PHE A 75 -5.35 -9.87 12.61
C PHE A 75 -4.79 -8.79 13.54
N ILE A 76 -4.76 -9.03 14.85
CA ILE A 76 -4.13 -8.10 15.81
C ILE A 76 -2.63 -7.99 15.53
N GLY A 77 -1.93 -9.12 15.37
CA GLY A 77 -0.51 -9.14 15.04
C GLY A 77 -0.18 -8.30 13.81
N ILE A 78 -0.89 -8.53 12.71
CA ILE A 78 -0.63 -7.77 11.49
C ILE A 78 -1.01 -6.30 11.63
N SER A 79 -2.14 -5.97 12.29
CA SER A 79 -2.54 -4.57 12.47
C SER A 79 -1.53 -3.74 13.25
N MET A 80 -0.80 -4.35 14.19
CA MET A 80 0.28 -3.69 14.95
C MET A 80 1.57 -3.52 14.14
N SER A 81 1.70 -4.20 12.99
CA SER A 81 2.93 -4.27 12.20
C SER A 81 2.92 -3.38 10.96
N ILE A 82 1.74 -2.93 10.52
CA ILE A 82 1.60 -2.12 9.31
C ILE A 82 2.01 -0.68 9.60
N THR A 83 2.97 -0.18 8.81
CA THR A 83 3.37 1.23 8.83
C THR A 83 2.82 1.97 7.62
N ALA A 84 2.27 3.17 7.82
CA ALA A 84 1.74 3.99 6.74
C ALA A 84 2.86 4.66 5.92
N PHE A 85 3.31 3.99 4.86
CA PHE A 85 4.26 4.51 3.86
C PHE A 85 3.98 5.97 3.42
N PRO A 86 2.74 6.36 3.01
CA PRO A 86 2.40 7.74 2.64
C PRO A 86 2.86 8.80 3.62
N VAL A 87 2.58 8.57 4.91
CA VAL A 87 2.78 9.54 5.97
C VAL A 87 4.27 9.67 6.25
N LEU A 88 5.00 8.55 6.28
CA LEU A 88 6.45 8.57 6.45
C LEU A 88 7.14 9.30 5.29
N ALA A 89 6.79 8.97 4.04
CA ALA A 89 7.38 9.62 2.87
C ALA A 89 7.18 11.14 2.91
N ARG A 90 5.98 11.58 3.31
CA ARG A 90 5.69 13.01 3.50
C ARG A 90 6.51 13.65 4.61
N ILE A 91 6.65 12.99 5.76
CA ILE A 91 7.49 13.50 6.87
C ILE A 91 8.94 13.65 6.42
N ILE A 92 9.51 12.65 5.73
CA ILE A 92 10.88 12.69 5.20
C ILE A 92 11.05 13.89 4.25
N GLN A 93 10.06 14.13 3.38
CA GLN A 93 10.06 15.27 2.47
C GLN A 93 9.98 16.61 3.21
N GLU A 94 9.02 16.77 4.12
CA GLU A 94 8.82 18.01 4.88
C GLU A 94 10.01 18.35 5.77
N LYS A 95 10.76 17.34 6.21
CA LYS A 95 12.02 17.50 6.94
C LYS A 95 13.24 17.69 6.05
N GLY A 96 13.08 17.68 4.71
CA GLY A 96 14.19 17.84 3.77
C GLY A 96 15.18 16.67 3.77
N LEU A 97 14.76 15.48 4.20
CA LEU A 97 15.61 14.30 4.37
C LEU A 97 15.66 13.40 3.13
N THR A 98 14.90 13.70 2.07
CA THR A 98 14.74 12.84 0.88
C THR A 98 16.06 12.45 0.20
N HIS A 99 17.06 13.33 0.21
CA HIS A 99 18.37 13.08 -0.42
C HIS A 99 19.44 12.59 0.57
N THR A 100 19.06 12.32 1.82
CA THR A 100 19.99 11.80 2.83
C THR A 100 20.02 10.27 2.82
N PRO A 101 21.13 9.62 3.23
CA PRO A 101 21.18 8.17 3.39
C PRO A 101 20.11 7.63 4.34
N LEU A 102 19.82 8.37 5.42
CA LEU A 102 18.80 8.01 6.39
C LEU A 102 17.39 8.05 5.78
N GLY A 103 17.06 9.12 5.05
CA GLY A 103 15.77 9.23 4.37
C GLY A 103 15.56 8.18 3.28
N ALA A 104 16.62 7.87 2.51
CA ALA A 104 16.60 6.79 1.53
C ALA A 104 16.37 5.42 2.18
N LEU A 105 17.07 5.12 3.28
CA LEU A 105 16.86 3.89 4.06
C LEU A 105 15.45 3.80 4.65
N ALA A 106 14.91 4.91 5.19
CA ALA A 106 13.57 4.93 5.77
C ALA A 106 12.47 4.68 4.71
N ILE A 107 12.53 5.38 3.57
CA ILE A 107 11.60 5.17 2.45
C ILE A 107 11.72 3.74 1.91
N ALA A 108 12.95 3.22 1.84
CA ALA A 108 13.20 1.87 1.34
C ALA A 108 12.71 0.76 2.25
N SER A 109 12.91 0.90 3.56
CA SER A 109 12.33 0.00 4.55
C SER A 109 10.82 0.04 4.46
N ALA A 110 10.20 1.22 4.48
CA ALA A 110 8.74 1.34 4.48
C ALA A 110 8.09 0.82 3.18
N ALA A 111 8.76 0.96 2.03
CA ALA A 111 8.28 0.36 0.79
C ALA A 111 8.33 -1.18 0.83
N ASN A 112 9.39 -1.75 1.43
CA ASN A 112 9.46 -3.20 1.65
C ASN A 112 8.44 -3.68 2.70
N ASP A 113 8.21 -2.86 3.73
CA ASP A 113 7.20 -3.12 4.76
C ASP A 113 5.81 -3.21 4.15
N ASP A 114 5.45 -2.26 3.27
CA ASP A 114 4.13 -2.23 2.64
C ASP A 114 3.89 -3.49 1.78
N VAL A 115 4.86 -3.90 0.95
CA VAL A 115 4.76 -5.13 0.16
C VAL A 115 4.58 -6.36 1.06
N THR A 116 5.40 -6.46 2.11
CA THR A 116 5.38 -7.60 3.03
C THR A 116 4.06 -7.65 3.82
N ALA A 117 3.59 -6.50 4.28
CA ALA A 117 2.32 -6.33 4.98
C ALA A 117 1.13 -6.79 4.12
N TRP A 118 1.07 -6.39 2.85
CA TRP A 118 0.01 -6.81 1.94
C TRP A 118 0.02 -8.32 1.69
N CYS A 119 1.20 -8.93 1.54
CA CYS A 119 1.32 -10.38 1.43
C CYS A 119 0.84 -11.10 2.69
N LEU A 120 1.26 -10.64 3.87
CA LEU A 120 0.81 -11.20 5.15
C LEU A 120 -0.70 -11.02 5.33
N LEU A 121 -1.25 -9.86 4.97
CA LEU A 121 -2.68 -9.56 5.13
C LEU A 121 -3.53 -10.48 4.26
N ALA A 122 -3.10 -10.76 3.03
CA ALA A 122 -3.76 -11.72 2.15
C ALA A 122 -3.82 -13.12 2.79
N VAL A 123 -2.73 -13.58 3.42
CA VAL A 123 -2.69 -14.86 4.15
C VAL A 123 -3.64 -14.84 5.35
N VAL A 124 -3.61 -13.78 6.16
CA VAL A 124 -4.51 -13.64 7.33
C VAL A 124 -5.97 -13.65 6.91
N ILE A 125 -6.33 -12.94 5.84
CA ILE A 125 -7.69 -12.92 5.29
C ILE A 125 -8.10 -14.30 4.78
N ALA A 126 -7.19 -15.02 4.09
CA ALA A 126 -7.46 -16.36 3.60
C ALA A 126 -7.73 -17.35 4.75
N ILE A 127 -6.97 -17.26 5.85
CA ILE A 127 -7.20 -18.06 7.06
C ILE A 127 -8.52 -17.66 7.74
N ALA A 128 -8.80 -16.37 7.86
CA ALA A 128 -10.02 -15.87 8.51
C ALA A 128 -11.30 -16.21 7.75
N LYS A 129 -11.23 -16.36 6.42
CA LYS A 129 -12.36 -16.70 5.54
C LYS A 129 -12.42 -18.19 5.18
N ALA A 130 -11.77 -19.06 5.98
CA ALA A 130 -11.73 -20.51 5.76
C ALA A 130 -13.11 -21.06 5.36
N GLY A 131 -13.27 -21.36 4.08
CA GLY A 131 -14.55 -21.68 3.43
C GLY A 131 -14.57 -21.38 1.93
N THR A 132 -13.81 -20.39 1.44
CA THR A 132 -13.71 -20.12 -0.01
C THR A 132 -12.27 -19.81 -0.47
N LEU A 133 -11.37 -20.80 -0.42
CA LEU A 133 -10.03 -20.71 -1.04
C LEU A 133 -10.06 -20.20 -2.49
N VAL A 134 -11.15 -20.51 -3.22
CA VAL A 134 -11.39 -20.08 -4.59
C VAL A 134 -11.54 -18.56 -4.70
N SER A 135 -12.19 -17.89 -3.74
CA SER A 135 -12.42 -16.44 -3.78
C SER A 135 -11.13 -15.66 -3.52
N SER A 136 -10.30 -16.14 -2.58
CA SER A 136 -8.98 -15.57 -2.30
C SER A 136 -8.02 -15.75 -3.46
N LEU A 137 -7.97 -16.94 -4.09
CA LEU A 137 -7.14 -17.17 -5.28
C LEU A 137 -7.55 -16.27 -6.45
N TYR A 138 -8.86 -16.10 -6.67
CA TYR A 138 -9.37 -15.22 -7.71
C TYR A 138 -8.93 -13.76 -7.51
N ALA A 139 -9.06 -13.23 -6.29
CA ALA A 139 -8.62 -11.87 -5.96
C ALA A 139 -7.11 -11.70 -6.19
N ILE A 140 -6.28 -12.67 -5.75
CA ILE A 140 -4.83 -12.65 -5.97
C ILE A 140 -4.51 -12.67 -7.47
N ALA A 141 -5.14 -13.55 -8.25
CA ALA A 141 -4.93 -13.64 -9.69
C ALA A 141 -5.31 -12.35 -10.43
N CYS A 142 -6.47 -11.77 -10.10
CA CYS A 142 -6.91 -10.47 -10.63
C CYS A 142 -5.93 -9.34 -10.28
N SER A 143 -5.40 -9.34 -9.05
CA SER A 143 -4.41 -8.36 -8.59
C SER A 143 -3.11 -8.44 -9.37
N ILE A 144 -2.57 -9.66 -9.55
CA ILE A 144 -1.36 -9.90 -10.33
C ILE A 144 -1.57 -9.44 -11.77
N MET A 145 -2.68 -9.85 -12.40
CA MET A 145 -3.03 -9.43 -13.76
C MET A 145 -3.11 -7.90 -13.90
N TYR A 146 -3.75 -7.23 -12.92
CA TYR A 146 -3.84 -5.78 -12.89
C TYR A 146 -2.46 -5.10 -12.81
N ILE A 147 -1.58 -5.59 -11.93
CA ILE A 147 -0.19 -5.09 -11.82
C ILE A 147 0.53 -5.25 -13.16
N PHE A 148 0.40 -6.41 -13.83
CA PHE A 148 0.97 -6.62 -15.16
C PHE A 148 0.47 -5.60 -16.18
N ILE A 149 -0.84 -5.36 -16.27
CA ILE A 149 -1.41 -4.36 -17.17
C ILE A 149 -0.86 -2.95 -16.88
N MET A 150 -0.77 -2.57 -15.60
CA MET A 150 -0.25 -1.25 -15.21
C MET A 150 1.22 -1.07 -15.61
N PHE A 151 2.07 -2.08 -15.41
CA PHE A 151 3.49 -2.01 -15.74
C PHE A 151 3.78 -2.07 -17.24
N PHE A 152 3.10 -2.94 -17.98
CA PHE A 152 3.42 -3.22 -19.38
C PHE A 152 2.59 -2.43 -20.39
N ILE A 153 1.43 -1.90 -20.01
CA ILE A 153 0.54 -1.16 -20.91
C ILE A 153 0.45 0.31 -20.48
N VAL A 154 -0.01 0.56 -19.25
CA VAL A 154 -0.32 1.94 -18.80
C VAL A 154 0.95 2.77 -18.64
N ARG A 155 1.97 2.25 -17.93
CA ARG A 155 3.25 2.94 -17.73
C ARG A 155 3.95 3.35 -19.03
N PRO A 156 4.18 2.47 -20.03
CA PRO A 156 4.82 2.88 -21.27
C PRO A 156 3.96 3.83 -22.11
N LEU A 157 2.63 3.68 -22.09
CA LEU A 157 1.71 4.62 -22.73
C LEU A 157 1.87 6.02 -22.14
N LEU A 158 1.81 6.14 -20.81
CA LEU A 158 2.00 7.41 -20.10
C LEU A 158 3.38 8.01 -20.36
N LYS A 159 4.45 7.19 -20.39
CA LYS A 159 5.80 7.65 -20.73
C LYS A 159 5.87 8.19 -22.16
N LYS A 160 5.24 7.50 -23.13
CA LYS A 160 5.24 7.90 -24.55
C LYS A 160 4.44 9.19 -24.78
N ILE A 161 3.30 9.36 -24.10
CA ILE A 161 2.52 10.59 -24.16
C ILE A 161 3.26 11.71 -23.45
N GLY A 162 3.80 11.46 -22.25
CA GLY A 162 4.56 12.43 -21.47
C GLY A 162 5.77 12.97 -22.21
N ALA A 163 6.51 12.13 -22.95
CA ALA A 163 7.63 12.54 -23.78
C ALA A 163 7.27 13.63 -24.82
N ARG A 164 6.01 13.70 -25.27
CA ARG A 164 5.52 14.75 -26.19
C ARG A 164 5.31 16.11 -25.51
N TYR A 165 5.25 16.14 -24.18
CA TYR A 165 5.05 17.34 -23.38
C TYR A 165 6.32 17.80 -22.64
N VAL A 166 7.40 17.00 -22.60
CA VAL A 166 8.67 17.33 -21.92
C VAL A 166 9.29 18.66 -22.40
N ASN A 167 9.12 19.02 -23.67
CA ASN A 167 9.66 20.26 -24.25
C ASN A 167 8.67 21.44 -24.27
N LYS A 168 7.44 21.28 -23.75
CA LYS A 168 6.47 22.37 -23.68
C LYS A 168 6.55 23.02 -22.31
N LYS A 169 6.71 24.36 -22.27
CA LYS A 169 6.70 25.15 -21.02
C LYS A 169 5.39 25.05 -20.24
N THR A 170 4.32 24.55 -20.87
CA THR A 170 3.00 24.35 -20.26
C THR A 170 2.49 22.94 -20.54
N ILE A 171 2.07 22.27 -19.47
CA ILE A 171 1.34 21.00 -19.57
C ILE A 171 -0.09 21.32 -19.98
N SER A 172 -0.65 20.61 -20.97
CA SER A 172 -2.03 20.85 -21.36
C SER A 172 -3.00 20.41 -20.27
N LYS A 173 -4.05 21.21 -20.02
CA LYS A 173 -5.14 20.87 -19.10
C LYS A 173 -5.72 19.48 -19.40
N ASN A 174 -5.87 19.15 -20.68
CA ASN A 174 -6.37 17.84 -21.12
C ASN A 174 -5.46 16.67 -20.69
N PHE A 175 -4.13 16.87 -20.67
CA PHE A 175 -3.21 15.81 -20.23
C PHE A 175 -3.29 15.58 -18.71
N ILE A 176 -3.41 16.66 -17.94
CA ILE A 176 -3.64 16.57 -16.48
C ILE A 176 -4.96 15.86 -16.19
N SER A 177 -6.05 16.27 -16.84
CA SER A 177 -7.36 15.61 -16.72
C SER A 177 -7.31 14.13 -17.09
N PHE A 178 -6.54 13.77 -18.12
CA PHE A 178 -6.34 12.38 -18.52
C PHE A 178 -5.61 11.55 -17.46
N ILE A 179 -4.58 12.11 -16.81
CA ILE A 179 -3.88 11.46 -15.70
C ILE A 179 -4.82 11.23 -14.52
N PHE A 180 -5.61 12.24 -14.13
CA PHE A 180 -6.59 12.09 -13.05
C PHE A 180 -7.68 11.06 -13.38
N LEU A 181 -8.11 10.98 -14.63
CA LEU A 181 -9.07 9.95 -15.06
C LEU A 181 -8.47 8.56 -14.91
N ILE A 182 -7.22 8.35 -15.31
CA ILE A 182 -6.50 7.08 -15.09
C ILE A 182 -6.37 6.79 -13.59
N LEU A 183 -6.04 7.78 -12.77
CA LEU A 183 -5.93 7.61 -11.31
C LEU A 183 -7.25 7.15 -10.68
N ILE A 184 -8.36 7.82 -11.00
CA ILE A 184 -9.67 7.51 -10.41
C ILE A 184 -10.17 6.15 -10.92
N THR A 185 -10.02 5.87 -12.22
CA THR A 185 -10.41 4.55 -12.78
C THR A 185 -9.56 3.43 -12.23
N SER A 186 -8.26 3.66 -12.02
CA SER A 186 -7.34 2.73 -11.35
C SER A 186 -7.81 2.43 -9.93
N ALA A 187 -8.08 3.46 -9.12
CA ALA A 187 -8.53 3.30 -7.74
C ALA A 187 -9.87 2.55 -7.65
N ALA A 188 -10.84 2.90 -8.50
CA ALA A 188 -12.13 2.22 -8.57
C ALA A 188 -11.97 0.73 -8.95
N PHE A 189 -11.11 0.42 -9.91
CA PHE A 189 -10.86 -0.96 -10.32
C PHE A 189 -10.18 -1.78 -9.21
N THR A 190 -9.21 -1.21 -8.49
CA THR A 190 -8.57 -1.88 -7.36
C THR A 190 -9.52 -2.12 -6.18
N GLN A 191 -10.48 -1.21 -5.96
CA GLN A 191 -11.52 -1.38 -4.94
C GLN A 191 -12.52 -2.48 -5.36
N LEU A 192 -12.86 -2.57 -6.65
CA LEU A 192 -13.71 -3.66 -7.17
C LEU A 192 -13.05 -5.04 -7.07
N ILE A 193 -11.73 -5.14 -7.23
CA ILE A 193 -10.98 -6.40 -7.02
C ILE A 193 -10.96 -6.77 -5.52
N GLY A 194 -11.20 -5.81 -4.62
CA GLY A 194 -11.13 -6.01 -3.17
C GLY A 194 -9.71 -6.02 -2.62
N ILE A 195 -8.76 -5.40 -3.34
CA ILE A 195 -7.38 -5.19 -2.87
C ILE A 195 -7.37 -4.16 -1.73
N HIS A 196 -8.26 -3.18 -1.80
CA HIS A 196 -8.55 -2.24 -0.72
C HIS A 196 -10.01 -2.44 -0.27
N ALA A 197 -10.23 -2.40 1.04
CA ALA A 197 -11.56 -2.38 1.65
C ALA A 197 -12.15 -0.97 1.59
#